data_AF-A0A4Y2H4H5-F1
#
_entry.id   AF-A0A4Y2H4H5-F1
#
_cell.length_a   1.000
_cell.length_b   1.000
_cell.length_c   1.000
_cell.angle_alpha   90.00
_cell.angle_beta   90.00
_cell.angle_gamma   90.00
#
_symmetry.space_group_name_H-M   'P 1'
#
loop_
_entity.id
_entity.type
_entity.pdbx_description
1 polymer ?
#
loop_
_entity_poly.entity_id
_entity_poly.type
_entity_poly.pdbx_seq_one_letter_code
_entity_poly.pdbx_strand_id
1 'polypeptide(L)'
;MYQCRDCSKVIFHQICPKNLHRWETSRCPSCKQFVNSSEHQCFSIKPFDIFDFEIDQSTGIPEVNFVVAQYVNGGEMVFRGYAACHDICAWLFTPAHRGYTAIAHNMKE
;
A
#
# COMPACT_ATOMS: atom_id res chain seq x y z
N MET A 1 4.11 34.78 -10.78
CA MET A 1 3.04 33.94 -11.35
C MET A 1 3.18 34.00 -12.86
N TYR A 2 2.97 32.91 -13.59
CA TYR A 2 3.05 32.87 -15.05
C TYR A 2 1.91 32.04 -15.62
N GLN A 3 1.49 32.36 -16.83
CA GLN A 3 0.57 31.51 -17.58
C GLN A 3 1.40 30.56 -18.45
N CYS A 4 1.15 29.26 -18.32
CA CYS A 4 1.74 28.28 -19.24
C CYS A 4 1.17 28.49 -20.64
N ARG A 5 2.03 28.50 -21.67
CA ARG A 5 1.59 28.70 -23.06
C ARG A 5 0.89 27.47 -23.63
N ASP A 6 1.21 26.28 -23.12
CA ASP A 6 0.69 25.02 -23.65
C ASP A 6 -0.64 24.62 -22.99
N CYS A 7 -0.80 24.82 -21.67
CA CYS A 7 -2.04 24.48 -20.96
C CYS A 7 -2.91 25.69 -20.59
N SER A 8 -2.46 26.92 -20.87
CA SER A 8 -3.15 28.17 -20.52
C SER A 8 -3.45 28.37 -19.02
N LYS A 9 -2.95 27.50 -18.13
CA LYS A 9 -3.14 27.60 -16.68
C LYS A 9 -2.22 28.64 -16.06
N VAL A 10 -2.72 29.31 -15.03
CA VAL A 10 -1.96 30.27 -14.22
C VAL A 10 -1.25 29.53 -13.08
N ILE A 11 0.08 29.67 -13.02
CA ILE A 11 0.96 28.89 -12.14
C ILE A 11 1.85 29.82 -11.30
N PHE A 12 2.03 29.48 -10.02
CA PHE A 12 2.92 30.19 -9.11
C PHE A 12 4.35 29.63 -9.18
N HIS A 13 5.36 30.50 -9.39
CA HIS A 13 6.78 30.10 -9.48
C HIS A 13 7.28 29.36 -8.24
N GLN A 14 6.82 29.75 -7.04
CA GLN A 14 7.19 29.11 -5.77
C GLN A 14 6.70 27.65 -5.69
N ILE A 15 5.68 27.29 -6.48
CA ILE A 15 5.04 25.97 -6.41
C ILE A 15 5.46 25.11 -7.62
N CYS A 16 5.64 25.70 -8.79
CA CYS A 16 6.10 25.00 -9.99
C CYS A 16 6.95 25.94 -10.86
N PRO A 17 8.28 25.79 -10.85
CA PRO A 17 9.19 26.56 -11.70
C PRO A 17 8.87 26.38 -13.18
N LYS A 18 9.03 27.45 -13.96
CA LYS A 18 8.71 27.48 -15.40
C LYS A 18 9.42 26.39 -16.21
N ASN A 19 10.66 26.05 -15.83
CA ASN A 19 11.47 25.04 -16.50
C ASN A 19 11.09 23.58 -16.13
N LEU A 20 10.29 23.38 -15.08
CA LEU A 20 9.90 22.05 -14.60
C LEU A 20 8.43 21.73 -14.87
N HIS A 21 7.64 22.70 -15.34
CA HIS A 21 6.23 22.48 -15.65
C HIS A 21 6.07 21.60 -16.89
N ARG A 22 5.30 20.52 -16.74
CA ARG A 22 4.83 19.69 -17.86
C ARG A 22 3.32 19.85 -18.01
N TRP A 23 2.85 19.94 -19.25
CA TRP A 23 1.46 20.22 -19.61
C TRP A 23 0.43 19.30 -18.90
N GLU A 24 0.74 18.01 -18.79
CA GLU A 24 -0.12 16.98 -18.20
C GLU A 24 -0.06 16.92 -16.66
N THR A 25 0.79 17.74 -16.06
CA THR A 25 0.99 17.70 -14.61
C THR A 25 0.01 18.60 -13.87
N SER A 26 -0.57 18.08 -12.80
CA SER A 26 -1.40 18.83 -11.86
C SER A 26 -0.85 18.70 -10.44
N ARG A 27 -1.25 19.60 -9.54
CA ARG A 27 -0.82 19.52 -8.15
C ARG A 27 -1.67 18.48 -7.42
N CYS A 28 -1.04 17.40 -6.97
CA CYS A 28 -1.73 16.39 -6.19
C CYS A 28 -2.21 16.97 -4.84
N PRO A 29 -3.48 16.82 -4.48
CA PRO A 29 -4.01 17.32 -3.21
C PRO A 29 -3.42 16.59 -2.00
N SER A 30 -2.92 15.35 -2.17
CA SER A 30 -2.35 14.54 -1.10
C SER A 30 -0.86 14.84 -0.86
N CYS A 31 0.03 14.55 -1.81
CA CYS A 31 1.48 14.77 -1.63
C CYS A 31 1.96 16.20 -1.92
N LYS A 32 1.06 17.07 -2.40
CA LYS A 32 1.35 18.48 -2.79
C LYS A 32 2.36 18.66 -3.93
N GLN A 33 2.84 17.58 -4.55
CA GLN A 33 3.75 17.60 -5.70
C GLN A 33 3.01 17.76 -7.04
N PHE A 34 3.71 18.26 -8.06
CA PHE A 34 3.22 18.33 -9.44
C PHE A 34 3.53 17.02 -10.17
N VAL A 35 2.49 16.37 -10.67
CA VAL A 35 2.52 14.97 -11.09
C VAL A 35 1.57 14.75 -12.25
N ASN A 36 1.87 13.80 -13.13
CA ASN A 36 0.97 13.45 -14.22
C ASN A 36 -0.26 12.74 -13.66
N SER A 37 -1.45 13.32 -13.76
CA SER A 37 -2.64 12.76 -13.12
C SER A 37 -3.01 11.36 -13.62
N SER A 38 -2.65 10.98 -14.85
CA SER A 38 -2.90 9.64 -15.39
C SER A 38 -1.94 8.58 -14.87
N GLU A 39 -0.71 8.96 -14.51
CA GLU A 39 0.34 8.06 -14.02
C GLU A 39 0.51 8.14 -12.50
N HIS A 40 -0.01 9.19 -11.88
CA HIS A 40 0.26 9.49 -10.48
C HIS A 40 -0.62 8.71 -9.52
N GLN A 41 -0.01 7.69 -8.96
CA GLN A 41 -0.60 6.78 -8.01
C GLN A 41 -0.47 7.26 -6.54
N CYS A 42 -0.75 8.54 -6.24
CA CYS A 42 -0.64 9.05 -4.85
C CYS A 42 -1.46 8.27 -3.83
N PHE A 43 -2.62 7.81 -4.28
CA PHE A 43 -3.62 7.06 -3.53
C PHE A 43 -3.74 5.62 -4.00
N SER A 44 -3.03 5.23 -5.06
CA SER A 44 -3.03 3.85 -5.53
C SER A 44 -2.23 3.05 -4.53
N ILE A 45 -3.00 2.53 -3.58
CA ILE A 45 -2.73 1.37 -2.75
C ILE A 45 -1.40 1.53 -2.02
N LYS A 46 -1.45 2.07 -0.79
CA LYS A 46 -0.44 1.67 0.20
C LYS A 46 -0.34 0.15 0.09
N PRO A 47 0.84 -0.40 -0.16
CA PRO A 47 0.93 -1.83 -0.36
C PRO A 47 0.35 -2.50 0.89
N PHE A 48 -0.60 -3.39 0.67
CA PHE A 48 -1.31 -4.08 1.74
C PHE A 48 -1.02 -5.55 1.60
N ASP A 49 -0.91 -6.20 2.75
CA ASP A 49 -0.80 -7.64 2.83
C ASP A 49 -2.13 -8.16 3.37
N ILE A 50 -2.76 -9.07 2.63
CA ILE A 50 -3.99 -9.74 3.05
C ILE A 50 -3.58 -11.01 3.78
N PHE A 51 -4.19 -11.25 4.94
CA PHE A 51 -3.92 -12.42 5.76
C PHE A 51 -5.15 -13.28 5.95
N ASP A 52 -4.97 -14.59 5.78
CA ASP A 52 -5.92 -15.61 6.17
C ASP A 52 -5.33 -16.52 7.25
N PHE A 53 -6.12 -16.88 8.24
CA PHE A 53 -5.72 -17.66 9.41
C PHE A 53 -6.63 -18.87 9.58
N GLU A 54 -6.06 -20.07 9.55
CA GLU A 54 -6.75 -21.26 9.99
C GLU A 54 -6.40 -21.55 11.45
N ILE A 55 -7.42 -22.00 12.18
CA ILE A 55 -7.35 -22.22 13.63
C ILE A 55 -7.65 -23.70 13.91
N ASP A 56 -6.71 -24.39 14.54
CA ASP A 56 -6.93 -25.69 15.14
C ASP A 56 -7.67 -25.52 16.46
N GLN A 57 -8.74 -26.29 16.65
CA GLN A 57 -9.56 -26.30 17.87
C GLN A 57 -9.66 -27.69 18.49
N SER A 58 -8.92 -28.68 17.99
CA SER A 58 -9.01 -30.08 18.41
C SER A 58 -8.74 -30.30 19.91
N THR A 59 -7.94 -29.45 20.53
CA THR A 59 -7.57 -29.49 21.95
C THR A 59 -8.53 -28.70 22.85
N GLY A 60 -9.52 -28.00 22.26
CA GLY A 60 -10.39 -27.04 22.95
C GLY A 60 -9.75 -25.66 23.20
N ILE A 61 -8.46 -25.49 22.86
CA ILE A 61 -7.77 -24.20 22.86
C ILE A 61 -7.57 -23.79 21.39
N PRO A 62 -8.15 -22.66 20.95
CA PRO A 62 -7.95 -22.17 19.60
C PRO A 62 -6.49 -21.77 19.36
N GLU A 63 -5.80 -22.46 18.45
CA GLU A 63 -4.43 -22.16 18.08
C GLU A 63 -4.30 -22.00 16.57
N VAL A 64 -3.66 -20.91 16.14
CA VAL A 64 -3.34 -20.70 14.72
C VAL A 64 -2.26 -21.69 14.31
N ASN A 65 -2.57 -22.55 13.33
CA ASN A 65 -1.62 -23.54 12.80
C ASN A 65 -1.29 -23.32 11.31
N PHE A 66 -1.95 -22.37 10.65
CA PHE A 66 -1.71 -22.07 9.25
C PHE A 66 -2.11 -20.63 8.93
N VAL A 67 -1.22 -19.93 8.21
CA VAL A 67 -1.43 -18.53 7.82
C VAL A 67 -0.95 -18.32 6.39
N VAL A 68 -1.74 -17.61 5.58
CA VAL A 68 -1.35 -17.18 4.24
C VAL A 68 -1.31 -15.67 4.19
N ALA A 69 -0.19 -15.11 3.73
CA ALA A 69 -0.03 -13.70 3.41
C ALA A 69 -0.01 -13.54 1.88
N GLN A 70 -0.92 -12.73 1.35
CA GLN A 70 -1.02 -12.45 -0.08
C GLN A 70 -0.63 -11.00 -0.38
N TYR A 71 0.31 -10.85 -1.30
CA TYR A 71 0.75 -9.56 -1.82
C TYR A 71 -0.16 -9.08 -2.95
N VAL A 72 -0.18 -7.76 -3.18
CA VAL A 72 -0.95 -7.13 -4.28
C VAL A 72 -0.57 -7.66 -5.68
N ASN A 73 0.66 -8.15 -5.86
CA ASN A 73 1.12 -8.72 -7.13
C ASN A 73 0.68 -10.18 -7.35
N GLY A 74 -0.13 -10.75 -6.44
CA GLY A 74 -0.58 -12.14 -6.47
C GLY A 74 0.44 -13.15 -5.93
N GLY A 75 1.59 -12.69 -5.43
CA GLY A 75 2.52 -13.55 -4.70
C GLY A 75 1.97 -13.92 -3.33
N GLU A 76 2.37 -15.07 -2.81
CA GLU A 76 1.91 -15.59 -1.53
C GLU A 76 3.07 -16.08 -0.67
N MET A 77 2.90 -15.97 0.65
CA MET A 77 3.80 -16.53 1.65
C MET A 77 2.98 -17.33 2.66
N VAL A 78 3.41 -18.57 2.91
CA VAL A 78 2.65 -19.54 3.71
C VAL A 78 3.44 -19.91 4.95
N PHE A 79 2.82 -19.76 6.12
CA PHE A 79 3.35 -20.15 7.42
C PHE A 79 2.55 -21.35 7.94
N ARG A 80 3.24 -22.40 8.42
CA ARG A 80 2.62 -23.68 8.82
C ARG A 80 3.09 -24.14 10.20
N GLY A 81 2.22 -24.86 10.88
CA GLY A 81 2.46 -25.40 12.22
C GLY A 81 2.13 -24.40 13.32
N TYR A 82 2.25 -24.84 14.57
CA TYR A 82 1.85 -24.04 15.74
C TYR A 82 2.77 -22.83 16.01
N ALA A 83 3.87 -22.68 15.26
CA ALA A 83 4.69 -21.47 15.25
C ALA A 83 4.22 -20.42 14.23
N ALA A 84 3.23 -20.73 13.39
CA ALA A 84 2.84 -19.89 12.26
C ALA A 84 2.48 -18.46 12.65
N CYS A 85 1.83 -18.27 13.80
CA CYS A 85 1.51 -16.93 14.34
C CYS A 85 2.76 -16.12 14.74
N HIS A 86 3.79 -16.79 15.28
CA HIS A 86 5.05 -16.13 15.58
C HIS A 86 5.80 -15.75 14.28
N ASP A 87 5.86 -16.69 13.34
CA ASP A 87 6.62 -16.53 12.11
C ASP A 87 6.06 -15.41 11.21
N ILE A 88 4.73 -15.32 11.10
CA ILE A 88 4.10 -14.19 10.40
C ILE A 88 4.39 -12.87 11.11
N CYS A 89 4.34 -12.82 12.45
CA CYS A 89 4.64 -11.58 13.17
C CYS A 89 6.09 -11.15 12.92
N ALA A 90 7.05 -12.07 13.03
CA ALA A 90 8.45 -11.80 12.75
C ALA A 90 8.66 -11.29 11.32
N TRP A 91 7.97 -11.89 10.35
CA TRP A 91 7.99 -11.46 8.96
C TRP A 91 7.34 -10.08 8.76
N LEU A 92 6.16 -9.82 9.35
CA LEU A 92 5.37 -8.60 9.19
C LEU A 92 6.08 -7.37 9.77
N PHE A 93 6.81 -7.55 10.86
CA PHE A 93 7.57 -6.46 11.49
C PHE A 93 8.95 -6.23 10.86
N THR A 94 9.28 -6.90 9.76
CA THR A 94 10.50 -6.57 9.01
C THR A 94 10.40 -5.18 8.36
N PRO A 95 11.54 -4.50 8.08
CA PRO A 95 11.53 -3.22 7.38
C PRO A 95 10.89 -3.26 5.99
N ALA A 96 10.77 -4.45 5.38
CA ALA A 96 10.18 -4.65 4.06
C ALA A 96 8.70 -4.18 4.01
N HIS A 97 7.97 -4.30 5.12
CA HIS A 97 6.54 -3.95 5.20
C HIS A 97 6.30 -2.60 5.86
N ARG A 98 7.34 -1.78 6.01
CA ARG A 98 7.18 -0.46 6.64
C ARG A 98 6.26 0.43 5.81
N GLY A 99 5.16 0.86 6.42
CA GLY A 99 4.16 1.71 5.76
C GLY A 99 3.09 0.93 4.99
N TYR A 100 3.15 -0.40 5.03
CA TYR A 100 2.12 -1.28 4.51
C TYR A 100 0.92 -1.30 5.47
N THR A 101 -0.26 -1.61 4.94
CA THR A 101 -1.45 -1.86 5.76
C THR A 101 -1.71 -3.36 5.82
N ALA A 102 -1.66 -3.94 7.01
CA ALA A 102 -2.08 -5.33 7.23
C ALA A 102 -3.61 -5.43 7.27
N ILE A 103 -4.20 -6.33 6.49
CA ILE A 103 -5.65 -6.57 6.47
C ILE A 103 -5.89 -8.05 6.77
N ALA A 104 -6.54 -8.34 7.90
CA ALA A 104 -7.03 -9.67 8.21
C ALA A 104 -8.53 -9.72 7.94
N HIS A 105 -8.97 -10.70 7.15
CA HIS A 105 -10.40 -10.97 6.98
C HIS A 105 -10.87 -12.01 8.00
N ASN A 106 -12.03 -11.78 8.61
CA ASN A 106 -12.70 -12.75 9.45
C ASN A 106 -14.06 -13.01 8.83
N MET A 107 -14.11 -13.94 7.88
CA MET A 107 -15.37 -14.42 7.34
C MET A 107 -16.07 -15.21 8.44
N LYS A 108 -17.04 -14.56 9.11
CA LYS A 108 -18.06 -15.31 9.83
C LYS A 108 -18.96 -15.96 8.77
N GLU A 109 -18.89 -17.27 8.67
CA GLU A 109 -19.93 -18.06 7.98
C GLU A 109 -21.29 -17.92 8.71
#